data_AF-A0A7T8K1R0-F1
#
_entry.id   AF-A0A7T8K1R0-F1
#
_cell.length_a   1.000
_cell.length_b   1.000
_cell.length_c   1.000
_cell.angle_alpha   90.00
_cell.angle_beta   90.00
_cell.angle_gamma   90.00
#
_symmetry.space_group_name_H-M   'P 1'
#
loop_
_entity.id
_entity.type
_entity.pdbx_description
1 polymer ?
#
loop_
_entity_poly.entity_id
_entity_poly.type
_entity_poly.pdbx_seq_one_letter_code
_entity_poly.pdbx_strand_id
1 'polypeptide(L)' 'AADYIKVLKTKFLPWVKENFPDGNMVFQQDGAPAYTALTAQNWLMKHVEFWPKD' A
#
# COMPACT_ATOMS: atom_id res chain seq x y z
N ALA A 1 -5.56 5.11 11.49
CA ALA A 1 -5.65 4.96 10.02
C ALA A 1 -5.26 6.24 9.27
N ALA A 2 -5.74 7.43 9.64
CA ALA A 2 -5.44 8.68 8.91
C ALA A 2 -3.93 8.98 8.76
N ASP A 3 -3.14 8.85 9.84
CA ASP A 3 -1.69 9.05 9.78
C ASP A 3 -1.00 7.99 8.92
N TYR A 4 -1.49 6.75 8.97
CA TYR A 4 -0.98 5.68 8.12
C TYR A 4 -1.26 5.95 6.63
N ILE A 5 -2.46 6.43 6.28
CA ILE A 5 -2.77 6.89 4.92
C ILE A 5 -1.84 8.02 4.47
N LYS A 6 -1.48 8.95 5.37
CA LYS A 6 -0.52 10.02 5.07
C LYS A 6 0.86 9.44 4.74
N VAL A 7 1.32 8.43 5.48
CA VAL A 7 2.57 7.71 5.19
C VAL A 7 2.49 6.99 3.84
N LEU A 8 1.37 6.30 3.58
CA LEU A 8 1.15 5.61 2.31
C LEU A 8 1.26 6.56 1.10
N LYS A 9 0.65 7.75 1.20
CA LYS A 9 0.67 8.77 0.15
C LYS A 9 2.02 9.44 -0.03
N THR A 10 2.68 9.81 1.07
CA THR A 10 3.84 10.71 1.02
C THR A 10 5.19 10.02 1.04
N LYS A 11 5.24 8.74 1.44
CA LYS A 11 6.48 7.98 1.58
C LYS A 11 6.43 6.71 0.75
N PHE A 12 5.41 5.87 0.98
CA PHE A 12 5.35 4.55 0.37
C PHE A 12 5.16 4.61 -1.15
N LEU A 13 4.08 5.22 -1.66
CA LEU A 13 3.79 5.20 -3.10
C LEU A 13 4.89 5.84 -3.96
N PRO A 14 5.52 6.99 -3.57
CA PRO A 14 6.67 7.50 -4.28
C PRO A 14 7.83 6.49 -4.33
N TRP A 15 8.17 5.87 -3.19
CA TRP A 15 9.25 4.89 -3.11
C TRP A 15 8.96 3.65 -3.96
N VAL A 16 7.73 3.16 -3.97
CA VAL A 16 7.30 2.02 -4.80
C VAL A 16 7.50 2.33 -6.28
N LYS A 17 7.03 3.49 -6.75
CA LYS A 17 7.16 3.89 -8.16
C LYS A 17 8.61 4.07 -8.60
N GLU A 18 9.48 4.49 -7.69
CA GLU A 18 10.90 4.68 -7.94
C GLU A 18 11.68 3.35 -7.99
N ASN A 19 11.36 2.41 -7.10
CA ASN A 19 12.16 1.19 -6.90
C ASN A 19 11.57 -0.05 -7.60
N PHE A 20 10.27 -0.06 -7.85
CA PHE A 20 9.53 -1.14 -8.51
C PHE A 20 8.69 -0.58 -9.65
N PRO A 21 9.33 -0.05 -10.71
CA PRO A 21 8.63 0.58 -11.83
C PRO A 21 7.74 -0.41 -12.62
N ASP A 22 7.98 -1.72 -12.47
CA ASP A 22 7.18 -2.81 -13.01
C ASP A 22 6.08 -3.31 -12.05
N GLY A 23 5.97 -2.70 -10.87
CA GLY A 23 4.98 -3.06 -9.85
C GLY A 23 5.26 -4.41 -9.15
N ASN A 24 6.40 -5.06 -9.42
CA ASN A 24 6.67 -6.40 -8.93
C ASN A 24 7.27 -6.38 -7.52
N MET A 25 6.43 -6.26 -6.50
CA MET A 25 6.86 -6.21 -5.11
C MET A 25 5.95 -6.97 -4.14
N VAL A 26 6.51 -7.37 -3.00
CA VAL A 26 5.74 -7.82 -1.83
C VAL A 26 5.77 -6.72 -0.78
N PHE A 27 4.59 -6.18 -0.46
CA PHE A 27 4.43 -5.25 0.65
C PHE A 27 3.85 -5.99 1.88
N GLN A 28 4.71 -6.27 2.86
CA GLN A 28 4.32 -6.98 4.09
C GLN A 28 4.10 -6.01 5.25
N GLN A 29 3.06 -6.27 6.05
CA GLN A 29 2.71 -5.48 7.24
C GLN A 29 2.30 -6.39 8.39
N ASP A 30 2.32 -5.83 9.60
CA ASP A 30 1.72 -6.49 10.77
C ASP A 30 0.18 -6.33 10.80
N GLY A 31 -0.46 -6.94 11.79
CA GLY A 31 -1.92 -6.93 11.96
C GLY A 31 -2.49 -5.72 12.69
N ALA A 32 -1.76 -4.61 12.83
CA ALA A 32 -2.24 -3.46 13.60
C ALA A 32 -3.55 -2.90 13.00
N PRO A 33 -4.52 -2.46 13.84
CA PRO A 33 -5.82 -1.98 13.37
C PRO A 33 -5.75 -0.84 12.33
N ALA A 34 -4.68 -0.06 12.32
CA ALA A 34 -4.48 0.99 11.34
C ALA A 34 -4.22 0.48 9.92
N TYR A 35 -3.61 -0.70 9.78
CA TYR A 35 -3.23 -1.32 8.49
C TYR A 35 -4.35 -2.22 7.97
N THR A 36 -5.12 -2.82 8.87
CA THR A 36 -6.30 -3.62 8.54
C THR A 36 -7.57 -2.79 8.37
N ALA A 37 -7.53 -1.48 8.64
CA ALA A 37 -8.66 -0.58 8.43
C ALA A 37 -9.12 -0.57 6.96
N LEU A 38 -10.43 -0.64 6.74
CA LEU A 38 -11.02 -0.64 5.40
C LEU A 38 -10.57 0.55 4.54
N THR A 39 -10.41 1.73 5.15
CA THR A 39 -9.93 2.93 4.45
C THR A 39 -8.50 2.77 3.94
N ALA A 40 -7.64 2.07 4.68
CA ALA A 40 -6.28 1.77 4.29
C ALA A 40 -6.21 0.71 3.18
N GLN A 41 -6.98 -0.38 3.33
CA GLN A 41 -7.07 -1.42 2.31
C GLN A 41 -7.61 -0.88 0.98
N ASN A 42 -8.69 -0.10 1.01
CA ASN A 42 -9.25 0.55 -0.18
C ASN A 42 -8.26 1.51 -0.83
N TRP A 43 -7.45 2.21 -0.02
CA TRP A 43 -6.42 3.09 -0.57
C TRP A 43 -5.34 2.28 -1.30
N LEU A 44 -4.86 1.18 -0.71
CA LEU A 44 -3.87 0.31 -1.33
C LEU A 44 -4.40 -0.30 -2.64
N MET A 45 -5.60 -0.90 -2.62
CA MET A 45 -6.23 -1.50 -3.82
C MET A 45 -6.42 -0.51 -4.97
N LYS A 46 -6.56 0.79 -4.67
CA LYS A 46 -6.72 1.84 -5.69
C LYS A 46 -5.40 2.34 -6.29
N HIS A 47 -4.29 2.25 -5.57
CA HIS A 47 -3.03 2.93 -5.96
C HIS A 47 -1.86 1.97 -6.16
N VAL A 48 -2.01 0.70 -5.80
CA VAL A 48 -1.00 -0.34 -5.95
C VAL A 48 -1.58 -1.45 -6.81
N GLU A 49 -0.80 -1.94 -7.76
CA GLU A 49 -1.18 -3.09 -8.57
C GLU A 49 -0.99 -4.35 -7.74
N PHE A 50 -2.10 -5.01 -7.41
CA PHE A 50 -2.06 -6.31 -6.74
C PHE A 50 -1.95 -7.41 -7.80
N TRP A 51 -1.17 -8.44 -7.49
CA TRP A 51 -1.14 -9.62 -8.34
C TRP A 51 -2.53 -10.24 -8.46
N PRO A 52 -2.88 -10.74 -9.67
CA PRO A 52 -4.07 -11.57 -9.83
C PRO A 52 -4.04 -12.73 -8.85
N LYS A 53 -5.21 -13.11 -8.34
CA LYS A 53 -5.35 -14.30 -7.49
C LYS A 53 -5.36 -15.61 -8.29
N ASP A 54 -5.51 -15.53 -9.60
CA ASP A 54 -5.75 -16.64 -10.52
C ASP A 54 -4.63 -16.74 -11.58
#